data_AF-I7AGA9-F1
#
_entry.id   AF-I7AGA9-F1
#
_cell.length_a   1.000
_cell.length_b   1.000
_cell.length_c   1.000
_cell.angle_alpha   90.00
_cell.angle_beta   90.00
_cell.angle_gamma   90.00
#
_symmetry.space_group_name_H-M   'P 1'
#
loop_
_entity.id
_entity.type
_entity.pdbx_description
1 polymer ?
#
loop_
_entity_poly.entity_id
_entity_poly.type
_entity_poly.pdbx_seq_one_letter_code
_entity_poly.pdbx_strand_id
1 'polypeptide(L)'
;MLLCIPWMLLGKPIYMIFKNMVKREEISSLWINQFIHVVEFGLGLISNTSSYLRLWAVSLAHAQLTRVLHEFTIGKEGFITPVVLSSVYILGTLVLLIGMEGLGSCLHAMRLNWVEFHSKFFRGKGYLFEPLGFNIPLDDE
;
A
#
# COMPACT_ATOMS: atom_id res chain seq x y z
N MET A 1 -10.57 -5.38 -18.66
CA MET A 1 -9.11 -5.60 -18.50
C MET A 1 -8.49 -6.26 -19.73
N LEU A 2 -9.04 -7.40 -20.19
CA LEU A 2 -8.49 -8.17 -21.32
C LEU A 2 -8.42 -7.40 -22.66
N LEU A 3 -9.35 -6.47 -22.91
CA LEU A 3 -9.43 -5.66 -24.13
C LEU A 3 -8.55 -4.39 -24.09
N CYS A 4 -8.11 -3.95 -22.89
CA CYS A 4 -7.28 -2.75 -22.70
C CYS A 4 -5.78 -3.06 -22.83
N ILE A 5 -5.35 -4.28 -22.50
CA ILE A 5 -3.95 -4.72 -22.60
C ILE A 5 -3.47 -4.70 -24.07
N PRO A 6 -4.23 -5.20 -25.06
CA PRO A 6 -3.88 -5.06 -26.48
C PRO A 6 -3.87 -3.61 -26.97
N TRP A 7 -4.80 -2.77 -26.51
CA TRP A 7 -4.90 -1.37 -26.92
C TRP A 7 -3.71 -0.52 -26.42
N MET A 8 -3.24 -0.76 -25.19
CA MET A 8 -2.04 -0.12 -24.63
C MET A 8 -0.74 -0.59 -25.28
N LEU A 9 -0.71 -1.84 -25.79
CA LEU A 9 0.42 -2.46 -26.46
C LEU A 9 0.63 -1.94 -27.90
N LEU A 10 -0.47 -1.60 -28.59
CA LEU A 10 -0.45 -1.17 -29.99
C LEU A 10 -0.43 0.35 -30.19
N GLY A 11 -0.96 1.15 -29.24
CA GLY A 11 -1.15 2.60 -29.43
C GLY A 11 0.14 3.39 -29.68
N LYS A 12 1.16 3.23 -28.81
CA LYS A 12 2.46 3.92 -28.97
C LYS A 12 3.29 3.44 -30.18
N PRO A 13 3.45 2.13 -30.43
CA PRO A 13 4.22 1.67 -31.59
C PRO A 13 3.51 1.99 -32.91
N ILE A 14 2.18 1.87 -33.01
CA ILE A 14 1.45 2.26 -34.23
C ILE A 14 1.57 3.76 -34.48
N TYR A 15 1.44 4.62 -33.46
CA TYR A 15 1.59 6.07 -33.63
C TYR A 15 2.99 6.46 -34.13
N MET A 16 4.04 5.79 -33.65
CA MET A 16 5.43 6.06 -34.06
C MET A 16 5.75 5.54 -35.47
N ILE A 17 5.20 4.37 -35.84
CA ILE A 17 5.28 3.81 -37.20
C ILE A 17 4.50 4.70 -38.18
N PHE A 18 3.30 5.18 -37.81
CA PHE A 18 2.48 6.07 -38.65
C PHE A 18 3.13 7.45 -38.87
N LYS A 19 3.99 7.91 -37.94
CA LYS A 19 4.80 9.13 -38.09
C LYS A 19 6.09 8.93 -38.92
N ASN A 20 6.35 7.72 -39.43
CA ASN A 20 7.40 7.39 -40.41
C ASN A 20 8.84 7.86 -40.07
N MET A 21 9.16 8.03 -38.77
CA MET A 21 10.46 8.49 -38.27
C MET A 21 11.24 7.39 -37.53
N VAL A 22 10.99 6.11 -37.85
CA VAL A 22 11.53 4.98 -37.09
C VAL A 22 12.58 4.22 -37.91
N LYS A 23 13.82 4.25 -37.41
CA LYS A 23 14.93 3.43 -37.91
C LYS A 23 14.65 1.96 -37.56
N ARG A 24 14.86 1.03 -38.48
CA ARG A 24 14.58 -0.42 -38.29
C ARG A 24 15.24 -1.01 -37.04
N GLU A 25 16.35 -0.43 -36.58
CA GLU A 25 17.07 -0.81 -35.36
C GLU A 25 16.31 -0.46 -34.07
N GLU A 26 15.45 0.57 -34.07
CA GLU A 26 14.68 0.97 -32.87
C GLU A 26 13.37 0.18 -32.71
N ILE A 27 12.90 -0.50 -33.77
CA ILE A 27 11.67 -1.29 -33.70
C ILE A 27 11.85 -2.45 -32.71
N SER A 28 13.01 -3.13 -32.76
CA SER A 28 13.32 -4.24 -31.85
C SER A 28 13.37 -3.80 -30.38
N SER A 29 14.03 -2.67 -30.10
CA SER A 29 14.11 -2.12 -28.74
C SER A 29 12.76 -1.60 -28.23
N LEU A 30 11.91 -1.04 -29.11
CA LEU A 30 10.54 -0.67 -28.79
C LEU A 30 9.70 -1.89 -28.39
N TRP A 31 9.78 -2.97 -29.15
CA TRP A 31 9.07 -4.22 -28.84
C TRP A 31 9.53 -4.82 -27.50
N ILE A 32 10.84 -4.87 -27.26
CA ILE A 32 11.39 -5.35 -25.98
C ILE A 32 10.89 -4.49 -24.82
N ASN A 33 10.98 -3.16 -24.93
CA ASN A 33 10.58 -2.26 -23.85
C ASN A 33 9.06 -2.30 -23.59
N GLN A 34 8.27 -2.42 -24.66
CA GLN A 34 6.82 -2.57 -24.55
C GLN A 34 6.42 -3.90 -23.89
N PHE A 35 7.11 -4.99 -24.21
CA PHE A 35 6.90 -6.29 -23.56
C PHE A 35 7.22 -6.23 -22.06
N ILE A 36 8.35 -5.62 -21.69
CA ILE A 36 8.72 -5.41 -20.27
C ILE A 36 7.64 -4.61 -19.55
N HIS A 37 7.14 -3.52 -20.15
CA HIS A 37 6.08 -2.69 -19.55
C HIS A 37 4.77 -3.46 -19.32
N VAL A 38 4.46 -4.44 -20.16
CA VAL A 38 3.26 -5.30 -20.03
C VAL A 38 3.45 -6.34 -18.93
N VAL A 39 4.62 -6.95 -18.84
CA VAL A 39 4.96 -7.89 -17.76
C VAL A 39 4.98 -7.18 -16.42
N GLU A 40 5.61 -6.00 -16.33
CA GLU A 40 5.63 -5.16 -15.13
C GLU A 40 4.21 -4.74 -14.71
N PHE A 41 3.36 -4.38 -15.67
CA PHE A 41 1.96 -4.06 -15.38
C PHE A 41 1.18 -5.28 -14.88
N GLY A 42 1.35 -6.45 -15.51
CA GLY A 42 0.69 -7.69 -15.09
C GLY A 42 1.13 -8.14 -13.68
N LEU A 43 2.43 -8.14 -13.41
CA LEU A 43 2.99 -8.45 -12.10
C LEU A 43 2.57 -7.40 -11.05
N GLY A 44 2.53 -6.12 -11.40
CA GLY A 44 2.08 -5.05 -10.52
C GLY A 44 0.59 -5.13 -10.17
N LEU A 45 -0.26 -5.62 -11.06
CA LEU A 45 -1.68 -5.86 -10.78
C LEU A 45 -1.90 -7.05 -9.83
N ILE A 46 -1.22 -8.17 -10.10
CA ILE A 46 -1.28 -9.36 -9.24
C ILE A 46 -0.68 -9.03 -7.86
N SER A 47 0.45 -8.32 -7.83
CA SER A 47 1.10 -7.88 -6.59
C SER A 47 0.17 -7.00 -5.76
N ASN A 48 -0.41 -5.96 -6.35
CA ASN A 48 -1.37 -5.11 -5.64
C ASN A 48 -2.53 -5.94 -5.09
N THR A 49 -3.12 -6.82 -5.90
CA THR A 49 -4.27 -7.65 -5.49
C THR A 49 -3.90 -8.61 -4.35
N SER A 50 -2.74 -9.27 -4.44
CA SER A 50 -2.22 -10.17 -3.40
C SER A 50 -1.95 -9.44 -2.08
N SER A 51 -1.48 -8.20 -2.16
CA SER A 51 -1.20 -7.35 -1.01
C SER A 51 -2.44 -7.10 -0.13
N TYR A 52 -3.62 -6.93 -0.75
CA TYR A 52 -4.90 -6.74 -0.03
C TYR A 52 -5.34 -7.96 0.80
N LEU A 53 -4.87 -9.17 0.48
CA LEU A 53 -5.15 -10.38 1.27
C LEU A 53 -4.67 -10.23 2.74
N ARG A 54 -3.65 -9.40 2.96
CA ARG A 54 -3.12 -9.14 4.30
C ARG A 54 -4.13 -8.42 5.19
N LEU A 55 -4.90 -7.48 4.65
CA LEU A 55 -5.95 -6.80 5.41
C LEU A 55 -7.06 -7.77 5.81
N TRP A 56 -7.41 -8.70 4.91
CA TRP A 56 -8.36 -9.76 5.22
C TRP A 56 -7.84 -10.71 6.32
N ALA A 57 -6.57 -11.12 6.25
CA ALA A 57 -5.96 -11.97 7.27
C ALA A 57 -5.89 -11.30 8.65
N VAL A 58 -5.52 -10.02 8.70
CA VAL A 58 -5.52 -9.23 9.96
C VAL A 58 -6.93 -9.10 10.51
N SER A 59 -7.94 -8.87 9.66
CA SER A 59 -9.35 -8.83 10.07
C SER A 59 -9.83 -10.16 10.67
N LEU A 60 -9.43 -11.28 10.07
CA LEU A 60 -9.77 -12.61 10.59
C LEU A 60 -9.10 -12.89 11.94
N ALA A 61 -7.82 -12.54 12.09
CA ALA A 61 -7.09 -12.68 13.36
C ALA A 61 -7.72 -11.81 14.47
N HIS A 62 -8.03 -10.56 14.16
CA HIS A 62 -8.70 -9.63 15.08
C HIS A 62 -10.04 -10.19 15.58
N ALA A 63 -10.86 -10.75 14.68
CA ALA A 63 -12.14 -11.35 15.03
C ALA A 63 -11.98 -12.59 15.95
N GLN A 64 -10.99 -13.43 15.68
CA GLN A 64 -10.70 -14.59 16.53
C GLN A 64 -10.15 -14.18 17.91
N LEU A 65 -9.23 -13.21 17.95
CA LEU A 65 -8.66 -12.71 19.19
C LEU A 65 -9.72 -12.07 20.09
N THR A 66 -10.62 -11.28 19.52
CA THR A 66 -11.77 -10.69 20.24
C THR A 66 -12.66 -11.76 20.85
N ARG A 67 -12.94 -12.83 20.10
CA ARG A 67 -13.78 -13.94 20.55
C ARG A 67 -13.15 -14.68 21.73
N VAL A 68 -11.87 -15.02 21.63
CA VAL A 68 -11.12 -15.68 22.70
C VAL A 68 -11.08 -14.78 23.95
N LEU A 69 -10.80 -13.49 23.78
CA LEU A 69 -10.74 -12.53 24.88
C LEU A 69 -12.09 -12.38 25.59
N HIS A 70 -13.21 -12.43 24.84
CA HIS A 70 -14.57 -12.42 25.39
C HIS A 70 -14.91 -13.72 26.15
N GLU A 71 -14.55 -14.88 25.60
CA GLU A 71 -14.79 -16.19 26.23
C GLU A 71 -14.04 -16.35 27.56
N PHE A 72 -12.80 -15.85 27.65
CA PHE A 72 -12.00 -15.93 28.87
C PHE A 72 -12.42 -14.97 29.99
N THR A 73 -13.21 -13.93 29.69
CA THR A 73 -13.59 -12.86 30.62
C THR A 73 -15.07 -12.88 30.96
N ILE A 74 -15.93 -12.58 29.99
CA ILE A 74 -17.39 -12.41 30.14
C ILE A 74 -18.11 -13.75 29.96
N GLY A 75 -17.53 -14.69 29.20
CA GLY A 75 -18.11 -16.02 28.94
C GLY A 75 -18.09 -16.99 30.12
N LYS A 76 -17.49 -16.62 31.27
CA LYS A 76 -17.45 -17.50 32.45
C LYS A 76 -18.76 -17.41 33.24
N GLU A 77 -19.36 -18.56 33.54
CA GLU A 77 -20.58 -18.64 34.35
C GLU A 77 -20.34 -18.15 35.79
N GLY A 78 -21.16 -17.20 36.24
CA GLY A 78 -21.12 -16.56 37.56
C GLY A 78 -21.44 -15.07 37.48
N PHE A 79 -21.98 -14.47 38.56
CA PHE A 79 -22.31 -13.03 38.58
C PHE A 79 -21.11 -12.16 39.02
N ILE A 80 -20.27 -12.68 39.91
CA ILE A 80 -19.18 -11.92 40.55
C ILE A 80 -17.90 -11.96 39.70
N THR A 81 -17.60 -13.11 39.11
CA THR A 81 -16.43 -13.38 38.26
C THR A 81 -16.31 -12.46 37.03
N PRO A 82 -17.36 -12.28 36.20
CA PRO A 82 -17.26 -11.40 35.02
C PRO A 82 -17.19 -9.91 35.39
N VAL A 83 -17.77 -9.49 36.52
CA VAL A 83 -17.69 -8.09 36.99
C VAL A 83 -16.25 -7.71 37.33
N VAL A 84 -15.52 -8.59 38.04
CA VAL A 84 -14.11 -8.35 38.40
C VAL A 84 -13.20 -8.42 37.16
N LEU A 85 -13.47 -9.34 36.23
CA LEU A 85 -12.68 -9.51 35.00
C LEU A 85 -13.00 -8.48 33.91
N SER A 86 -14.09 -7.71 34.04
CA SER A 86 -14.49 -6.68 33.08
C SER A 86 -13.44 -5.59 32.90
N SER A 87 -12.74 -5.20 33.97
CA SER A 87 -11.65 -4.22 33.88
C SER A 87 -10.50 -4.71 32.99
N VAL A 88 -10.17 -6.01 33.10
CA VAL A 88 -9.16 -6.67 32.26
C VAL A 88 -9.62 -6.80 30.81
N TYR A 89 -10.91 -7.06 30.58
CA TYR A 89 -11.52 -7.09 29.24
C TYR A 89 -11.39 -5.76 28.52
N ILE A 90 -11.72 -4.66 29.20
CA ILE A 90 -11.63 -3.31 28.65
C ILE A 90 -10.17 -2.94 28.36
N LEU A 91 -9.26 -3.19 29.31
CA LEU A 91 -7.84 -2.89 29.15
C LEU A 91 -7.23 -3.69 27.98
N GLY A 92 -7.54 -4.99 27.87
CA GLY A 92 -7.06 -5.85 26.80
C GLY A 92 -7.58 -5.40 25.42
N THR A 93 -8.83 -4.97 25.34
CA THR A 93 -9.41 -4.43 24.10
C THR A 93 -8.76 -3.09 23.71
N LEU A 94 -8.49 -2.20 24.67
CA LEU A 94 -7.88 -0.90 24.41
C LEU A 94 -6.41 -1.01 23.98
N VAL A 95 -5.61 -1.77 24.72
CA VAL A 95 -4.16 -1.82 24.50
C VAL A 95 -3.80 -2.80 23.38
N LEU A 96 -4.39 -3.98 23.39
CA LEU A 96 -3.99 -5.09 22.52
C LEU A 96 -4.71 -5.02 21.17
N LEU A 97 -6.04 -4.88 21.17
CA LEU A 97 -6.82 -4.83 19.93
C LEU A 97 -6.73 -3.45 19.26
N ILE A 98 -6.99 -2.36 19.97
CA ILE A 98 -6.98 -1.01 19.35
C ILE A 98 -5.53 -0.50 19.18
N GLY A 99 -4.71 -0.60 20.22
CA GLY A 99 -3.32 -0.12 20.18
C GLY A 99 -2.44 -0.88 19.21
N MET A 100 -2.19 -2.17 19.48
CA MET A 100 -1.22 -2.95 18.71
C MET A 100 -1.70 -3.32 17.30
N GLU A 101 -2.92 -3.85 17.15
CA GLU A 101 -3.42 -4.23 15.82
C GLU A 101 -3.79 -3.01 14.97
N GLY A 102 -4.30 -1.93 15.60
CA GLY A 102 -4.56 -0.65 14.93
C GLY A 102 -3.30 -0.03 14.34
N LEU A 103 -2.21 0.09 15.13
CA LEU A 103 -0.91 0.56 14.63
C LEU A 103 -0.34 -0.35 13.53
N GLY A 104 -0.48 -1.67 13.68
CA GLY A 104 -0.05 -2.63 12.67
C GLY A 104 -0.76 -2.44 11.32
N SER A 105 -2.07 -2.22 11.34
CA SER A 105 -2.85 -1.95 10.14
C SER A 105 -2.53 -0.58 9.50
N CYS A 106 -2.25 0.44 10.31
CA CYS A 106 -1.84 1.77 9.84
C CYS A 106 -0.50 1.72 9.09
N LEU A 107 0.52 1.06 9.65
CA LEU A 107 1.81 0.87 8.99
C LEU A 107 1.68 0.05 7.70
N HIS A 108 0.77 -0.93 7.71
CA HIS A 108 0.52 -1.71 6.51
C HIS A 108 -0.13 -0.88 5.39
N ALA A 109 -1.09 -0.02 5.74
CA ALA A 109 -1.69 0.94 4.82
C ALA A 109 -0.67 1.97 4.30
N MET A 110 0.25 2.46 5.14
CA MET A 110 1.32 3.36 4.70
C MET A 110 2.26 2.67 3.70
N ARG A 111 2.61 1.40 3.93
CA ARG A 111 3.44 0.63 2.99
C ARG A 111 2.75 0.44 1.64
N LEU A 112 1.46 0.12 1.65
CA LEU A 112 0.65 -0.01 0.42
C LEU A 112 0.64 1.33 -0.35
N ASN A 113 0.38 2.45 0.33
CA ASN A 113 0.42 3.77 -0.32
C ASN A 113 1.82 4.12 -0.86
N TRP A 114 2.87 3.83 -0.11
CA TRP A 114 4.24 4.12 -0.53
C TRP A 114 4.71 3.25 -1.69
N VAL A 115 4.41 1.94 -1.68
CA VAL A 115 4.93 1.02 -2.70
C VAL A 115 4.00 0.97 -3.90
N GLU A 116 2.69 0.87 -3.69
CA GLU A 116 1.75 0.58 -4.77
C GLU A 116 1.10 1.82 -5.37
N PHE A 117 0.83 2.84 -4.56
CA PHE A 117 0.22 4.09 -5.04
C PHE A 117 1.29 5.05 -5.60
N HIS A 118 2.39 5.23 -4.88
CA HIS A 118 3.46 6.13 -5.32
C HIS A 118 4.21 5.62 -6.55
N SER A 119 4.47 4.31 -6.68
CA SER A 119 5.22 3.74 -7.81
C SER A 119 4.52 3.89 -9.17
N LYS A 120 3.21 4.18 -9.21
CA LYS A 120 2.45 4.36 -10.46
C LYS A 120 2.40 5.80 -10.95
N PHE A 121 2.45 6.77 -10.05
CA PHE A 121 2.20 8.18 -10.37
C PHE A 121 3.40 9.09 -10.06
N PHE A 122 4.26 8.72 -9.13
CA PHE A 122 5.39 9.54 -8.72
C PHE A 122 6.65 9.19 -9.50
N ARG A 123 7.14 10.15 -10.28
CA ARG A 123 8.34 9.97 -11.11
C ARG A 123 9.67 10.18 -10.36
N GLY A 124 9.64 10.42 -9.05
CA GLY A 124 10.85 10.51 -8.23
C GLY A 124 11.74 11.73 -8.50
N LYS A 125 11.28 12.69 -9.32
CA LYS A 125 12.08 13.85 -9.74
C LYS A 125 11.48 15.13 -9.19
N GLY A 126 12.26 15.85 -8.40
CA GLY A 126 11.95 17.17 -7.85
C GLY A 126 13.19 17.75 -7.16
N TYR A 127 13.27 19.07 -7.08
CA TYR A 127 14.21 19.75 -6.20
C TYR A 127 13.48 20.10 -4.91
N LEU A 128 14.16 20.02 -3.77
CA LEU A 128 13.60 20.51 -2.52
C LEU A 128 13.44 22.03 -2.67
N PHE A 129 12.23 22.54 -2.43
CA PHE A 129 12.01 23.98 -2.44
C PHE A 129 12.63 24.57 -1.18
N GLU A 130 13.74 25.30 -1.34
CA GLU A 130 14.34 26.08 -0.27
C GLU A 130 13.91 27.54 -0.48
N PRO A 131 12.97 28.06 0.35
CA PRO A 131 12.57 29.46 0.25
C PRO A 131 13.77 30.34 0.60
N LEU A 132 13.83 31.52 -0.03
CA LEU A 132 14.82 32.54 0.32
C LEU A 132 14.53 33.03 1.76
N GLY A 133 15.20 32.42 2.74
CA GLY A 133 15.11 32.81 4.15
C GLY A 133 16.09 33.93 4.44
N PHE A 134 15.61 35.08 4.91
CA PHE A 134 16.44 36.15 5.46
C PHE A 134 16.92 35.83 6.88
N ASN A 135 17.44 34.62 7.12
CA ASN A 135 18.22 34.36 8.32
C ASN A 135 19.59 34.98 8.09
N ILE A 136 19.65 36.28 8.29
CA ILE A 136 20.89 37.03 8.46
C ILE A 136 21.59 36.35 9.65
N PRO A 137 22.78 35.76 9.48
CA PRO A 137 23.59 35.41 10.64
C PRO A 137 23.80 36.74 11.36
N LEU A 138 23.29 36.85 12.59
CA LEU A 138 23.80 37.89 13.46
C LEU A 138 25.25 37.46 13.71
N ASP A 139 26.17 38.10 13.00
CA ASP A 139 27.56 38.12 13.42
C ASP A 139 27.54 38.67 14.85
N ASP A 140 27.55 37.75 15.81
CA ASP A 140 27.78 38.05 17.22
C ASP A 140 29.14 38.74 17.29
N GLU A 141 29.12 39.95 17.84
CA GLU A 141 30.29 40.78 18.19
C GLU A 141 31.33 40.02 19.02
#